data_AF-A0A1Y3E8A1-F1
#
_entry.id   AF-A0A1Y3E8A1-F1
#
_cell.length_a   1.000
_cell.length_b   1.000
_cell.length_c   1.000
_cell.angle_alpha   90.00
_cell.angle_beta   90.00
_cell.angle_gamma   90.00
#
_symmetry.space_group_name_H-M   'P 1'
#
loop_
_entity.id
_entity.type
_entity.pdbx_description
1 polymer ?
#
loop_
_entity_poly.entity_id
_entity_poly.type
_entity_poly.pdbx_seq_one_letter_code
_entity_poly.pdbx_strand_id
1 'polypeptide(L)'
;MTAVRRIRKKYKNVLFLDAGDQYQGTLWYVLFRHKAIADVMNALRYDAMALGNHEFDHALPGLLPLLREAKFPIMAANVASDNEELQALLKPYTIFTFDDVKVGVIGYVTPLTK
;
A
#
# COMPACT_ATOMS: atom_id res chain seq x y z
N MET A 1 18.34 -14.41 -1.30
CA MET A 1 17.57 -13.94 -0.12
C MET A 1 17.39 -12.43 -0.24
N THR A 2 16.18 -11.87 -0.13
CA THR A 2 15.95 -10.41 -0.29
C THR A 2 16.45 -9.61 0.92
N ALA A 3 16.72 -8.31 0.75
CA ALA A 3 17.20 -7.43 1.82
C ALA A 3 16.22 -7.36 3.00
N VAL A 4 14.92 -7.24 2.74
CA VAL A 4 13.88 -7.25 3.79
C VAL A 4 13.88 -8.57 4.58
N ARG A 5 14.05 -9.72 3.91
CA ARG A 5 14.14 -11.03 4.59
C ARG A 5 15.38 -11.11 5.49
N ARG A 6 16.50 -10.49 5.09
CA ARG A 6 17.70 -10.40 5.94
C ARG A 6 17.45 -9.56 7.19
N ILE A 7 16.78 -8.41 7.06
CA ILE A 7 16.46 -7.51 8.18
C ILE A 7 15.48 -8.19 9.15
N ARG A 8 14.41 -8.80 8.64
CA ARG A 8 13.43 -9.53 9.46
C ARG A 8 14.00 -10.73 10.22
N LYS A 9 15.11 -11.32 9.74
CA LYS A 9 15.85 -12.37 10.49
C LYS A 9 16.74 -11.79 11.58
N LYS A 10 17.21 -10.55 11.43
CA LYS A 10 18.16 -9.91 12.34
C LYS A 10 17.46 -9.16 13.48
N TYR A 11 16.29 -8.59 13.22
CA TYR A 11 15.54 -7.77 14.18
C TYR A 11 14.15 -8.37 14.43
N LYS A 12 13.73 -8.41 15.70
CA LYS A 12 12.45 -9.00 16.14
C LYS A 12 11.25 -8.18 15.67
N ASN A 13 11.30 -6.87 15.88
CA ASN A 13 10.18 -5.95 15.63
C ASN A 13 10.50 -5.08 14.42
N VAL A 14 9.93 -5.41 13.25
CA VAL A 14 10.19 -4.73 11.97
C VAL A 14 8.86 -4.49 11.27
N LEU A 15 8.62 -3.24 10.87
CA LEU A 15 7.60 -2.89 9.90
C LEU A 15 8.25 -2.59 8.56
N PHE A 16 7.70 -3.16 7.50
CA PHE A 16 8.03 -2.83 6.12
C PHE A 16 6.90 -2.03 5.51
N LEU A 17 7.12 -0.72 5.43
CA LEU A 17 6.15 0.26 4.99
C LEU A 17 6.55 0.82 3.63
N ASP A 18 5.55 1.22 2.86
CA ASP A 18 5.71 1.89 1.57
C ASP A 18 4.92 3.18 1.53
N ALA A 19 5.48 4.20 0.90
CA ALA A 19 4.95 5.57 0.91
C ALA A 19 4.14 5.92 -0.34
N GLY A 20 3.83 4.95 -1.21
CA GLY A 20 3.05 5.20 -2.43
C GLY A 20 3.88 5.20 -3.70
N ASP A 21 3.22 5.45 -4.82
CA ASP A 21 3.78 5.57 -6.17
C ASP A 21 4.49 4.30 -6.65
N GLN A 22 3.83 3.15 -6.45
CA GLN A 22 4.23 1.89 -7.07
C GLN A 22 3.74 1.81 -8.54
N TYR A 23 2.76 2.63 -8.90
CA TYR A 23 2.25 2.75 -10.27
C TYR A 23 3.20 3.57 -11.15
N GLN A 24 3.14 3.32 -12.46
CA GLN A 24 3.99 3.96 -13.50
C GLN A 24 5.50 3.61 -13.46
N GLY A 25 6.29 4.32 -14.28
CA GLY A 25 7.75 4.24 -14.35
C GLY A 25 8.30 3.39 -15.50
N THR A 26 7.79 2.17 -15.69
CA THR A 26 8.39 1.20 -16.64
C THR A 26 7.37 0.40 -17.45
N LEU A 27 7.86 -0.30 -18.49
CA LEU A 27 7.05 -1.21 -19.30
C LEU A 27 6.37 -2.32 -18.47
N TRP A 28 6.93 -2.67 -17.31
CA TRP A 28 6.31 -3.61 -16.37
C TRP A 28 4.91 -3.16 -15.95
N TYR A 29 4.76 -1.89 -15.56
CA TYR A 29 3.45 -1.37 -15.19
C TYR A 29 2.52 -1.28 -16.40
N VAL A 30 3.04 -0.87 -17.56
CA VAL A 30 2.24 -0.75 -18.79
C VAL A 30 1.62 -2.09 -19.19
N LEU A 31 2.39 -3.18 -19.11
CA LEU A 31 1.97 -4.51 -19.53
C LEU A 31 1.16 -5.26 -18.47
N PHE A 32 1.52 -5.13 -17.19
CA PHE A 32 0.98 -6.00 -16.13
C PHE A 32 0.15 -5.27 -15.06
N ARG A 33 0.18 -3.93 -15.04
CA ARG A 33 -0.64 -3.07 -14.16
C ARG A 33 -0.54 -3.50 -12.68
N HIS A 34 -1.64 -3.37 -11.96
CA HIS A 34 -1.78 -3.68 -10.53
C HIS A 34 -1.32 -5.10 -10.18
N LYS A 35 -1.54 -6.07 -11.07
CA LYS A 35 -1.32 -7.49 -10.76
C LYS A 35 0.14 -7.79 -10.41
N ALA A 36 1.05 -7.31 -11.25
CA ALA A 36 2.48 -7.44 -11.00
C ALA A 36 2.92 -6.79 -9.69
N ILE A 37 2.39 -5.59 -9.42
CA ILE A 37 2.70 -4.82 -8.22
C ILE A 37 2.20 -5.58 -6.98
N ALA A 38 0.93 -5.98 -6.97
CA ALA A 38 0.32 -6.72 -5.87
C ALA A 38 1.05 -8.04 -5.62
N ASP A 39 1.38 -8.81 -6.66
CA ASP A 39 2.10 -10.08 -6.54
C ASP A 39 3.48 -9.91 -5.89
N VAL A 40 4.25 -8.91 -6.31
CA VAL A 40 5.57 -8.62 -5.74
C VAL A 40 5.46 -8.13 -4.30
N MET A 41 4.58 -7.18 -4.01
CA MET A 41 4.40 -6.64 -2.66
C MET A 41 3.90 -7.72 -1.68
N ASN A 42 2.97 -8.57 -2.13
CA ASN A 42 2.50 -9.73 -1.37
C ASN A 42 3.62 -10.75 -1.13
N ALA A 43 4.47 -11.04 -2.13
CA ALA A 43 5.60 -11.95 -2.00
C ALA A 43 6.70 -11.42 -1.06
N LEU A 44 6.85 -10.10 -0.98
CA LEU A 44 7.71 -9.40 -0.03
C LEU A 44 7.07 -9.22 1.35
N ARG A 45 5.76 -9.46 1.46
CA ARG A 45 4.93 -9.31 2.67
C ARG A 45 5.04 -7.91 3.23
N TYR A 46 4.57 -6.90 2.53
CA TYR A 46 4.49 -5.54 3.08
C TYR A 46 3.58 -5.53 4.31
N ASP A 47 3.86 -4.65 5.26
CA ASP A 47 3.05 -4.51 6.47
C ASP A 47 1.96 -3.45 6.25
N ALA A 48 2.28 -2.33 5.59
CA ALA A 48 1.28 -1.36 5.11
C ALA A 48 1.85 -0.51 3.96
N MET A 49 0.96 0.15 3.22
CA MET A 49 1.31 1.11 2.18
C MET A 49 0.41 2.35 2.30
N ALA A 50 0.96 3.55 2.10
CA ALA A 50 0.17 4.75 1.83
C ALA A 50 -0.11 4.87 0.32
N LEU A 51 -1.24 5.46 -0.08
CA LEU A 51 -1.43 5.82 -1.48
C LEU A 51 -0.54 7.00 -1.88
N GLY A 52 0.08 6.90 -3.05
CA GLY A 52 0.68 8.01 -3.77
C GLY A 52 -0.28 8.56 -4.83
N ASN A 53 0.16 9.58 -5.57
CA ASN A 53 -0.67 10.16 -6.62
C ASN A 53 -0.79 9.25 -7.85
N HIS A 54 0.24 8.44 -8.15
CA HIS A 54 0.24 7.59 -9.34
C HIS A 54 -0.71 6.40 -9.24
N GLU A 55 -1.10 6.00 -8.03
CA GLU A 55 -2.15 4.99 -7.83
C GLU A 55 -3.51 5.43 -8.42
N PHE A 56 -3.72 6.73 -8.65
CA PHE A 56 -4.93 7.31 -9.22
C PHE A 56 -4.86 7.58 -10.73
N ASP A 57 -3.74 7.26 -11.42
CA ASP A 57 -3.56 7.59 -12.84
C ASP A 57 -4.61 6.99 -13.79
N HIS A 58 -5.23 5.89 -13.36
CA HIS A 58 -6.32 5.21 -14.10
C HIS A 58 -7.65 5.29 -13.33
N ALA A 59 -7.78 6.31 -12.48
CA ALA A 59 -8.89 6.55 -11.57
C ALA A 59 -9.25 5.31 -10.71
N LEU A 60 -10.46 5.28 -10.15
CA LEU A 60 -10.92 4.15 -9.33
C LEU A 60 -10.86 2.78 -10.06
N PRO A 61 -11.18 2.66 -11.36
CA PRO A 61 -11.05 1.37 -12.05
C PRO A 61 -9.61 0.81 -12.05
N GLY A 62 -8.61 1.68 -12.03
CA GLY A 62 -7.20 1.30 -11.89
C GLY A 62 -6.80 0.94 -10.46
N LEU A 63 -7.31 1.69 -9.48
CA LEU A 63 -6.95 1.55 -8.07
C LEU A 63 -7.61 0.36 -7.37
N LEU A 64 -8.93 0.18 -7.55
CA LEU A 64 -9.70 -0.82 -6.81
C LEU A 64 -9.14 -2.25 -6.93
N PRO A 65 -8.66 -2.70 -8.11
CA PRO A 65 -8.00 -4.01 -8.22
C PRO A 65 -6.79 -4.18 -7.29
N LEU A 66 -5.93 -3.17 -7.15
CA LEU A 66 -4.80 -3.23 -6.21
C LEU A 66 -5.31 -3.38 -4.77
N LEU A 67 -6.32 -2.59 -4.38
CA LEU A 67 -6.90 -2.66 -3.03
C LEU A 67 -7.50 -4.03 -2.72
N ARG A 68 -8.10 -4.70 -3.71
CA ARG A 68 -8.65 -6.07 -3.56
C ARG A 68 -7.56 -7.14 -3.48
N GLU A 69 -6.48 -6.99 -4.23
CA GLU A 69 -5.42 -8.00 -4.33
C GLU A 69 -4.33 -7.88 -3.25
N ALA A 70 -4.16 -6.71 -2.65
CA ALA A 70 -3.21 -6.48 -1.58
C ALA A 70 -3.58 -7.28 -0.32
N LYS A 71 -2.60 -7.99 0.26
CA LYS A 71 -2.77 -8.78 1.50
C LYS A 71 -2.40 -7.99 2.76
N PHE A 72 -2.27 -6.68 2.63
CA PHE A 72 -1.87 -5.74 3.67
C PHE A 72 -2.71 -4.46 3.52
N PRO A 73 -2.90 -3.68 4.59
CA PRO A 73 -3.65 -2.43 4.52
C PRO A 73 -2.97 -1.41 3.60
N ILE A 74 -3.75 -0.87 2.67
CA ILE A 74 -3.43 0.33 1.92
C ILE A 74 -4.21 1.50 2.54
N MET A 75 -3.56 2.65 2.70
CA MET A 75 -4.08 3.72 3.55
C MET A 75 -4.01 5.12 2.93
N ALA A 76 -5.03 5.93 3.20
CA ALA A 76 -5.00 7.37 3.04
C ALA A 76 -6.11 8.03 3.88
N ALA A 77 -5.73 8.81 4.89
CA ALA A 77 -6.65 9.46 5.82
C ALA A 77 -7.31 10.72 5.24
N ASN A 78 -6.71 11.30 4.20
CA ASN A 78 -7.17 12.53 3.56
C ASN A 78 -7.84 12.31 2.20
N VAL A 79 -8.27 11.07 1.90
CA VAL A 79 -9.06 10.74 0.72
C VAL A 79 -10.51 10.54 1.15
N ALA A 80 -11.41 11.36 0.59
CA ALA A 80 -12.84 11.21 0.75
C ALA A 80 -13.46 10.86 -0.61
N SER A 81 -14.44 9.94 -0.61
CA SER A 81 -15.14 9.50 -1.81
C SER A 81 -16.52 8.99 -1.45
N ASP A 82 -17.49 9.17 -2.35
CA ASP A 82 -18.83 8.57 -2.24
C ASP A 82 -18.87 7.12 -2.77
N ASN A 83 -17.74 6.60 -3.26
CA ASN A 83 -17.67 5.21 -3.71
C ASN A 83 -17.59 4.26 -2.50
N GLU A 84 -18.65 3.49 -2.27
CA GLU A 84 -18.77 2.56 -1.15
C GLU A 84 -17.64 1.52 -1.09
N GLU A 85 -17.19 1.03 -2.24
CA GLU A 85 -16.12 0.03 -2.29
C GLU A 85 -14.76 0.62 -1.88
N LEU A 86 -14.45 1.84 -2.34
CA LEU A 86 -13.25 2.53 -1.88
C LEU A 86 -13.29 2.76 -0.37
N GLN A 87 -14.43 3.18 0.18
CA GLN A 87 -14.61 3.37 1.62
C GLN A 87 -14.41 2.07 2.41
N ALA A 88 -14.84 0.94 1.86
CA ALA A 88 -14.70 -0.37 2.50
C ALA A 88 -13.26 -0.90 2.49
N LEU A 89 -12.50 -0.60 1.42
CA LEU A 89 -11.15 -1.15 1.21
C LEU A 89 -10.03 -0.23 1.73
N LEU A 90 -10.20 1.09 1.62
CA LEU A 90 -9.19 2.08 1.99
C LEU A 90 -9.30 2.44 3.47
N LYS A 91 -8.20 2.28 4.21
CA LYS A 91 -8.17 2.61 5.64
C LYS A 91 -7.50 3.97 5.88
N PRO A 92 -7.92 4.77 6.87
CA PRO A 92 -7.19 5.99 7.22
C PRO A 92 -5.86 5.66 7.94
N TYR A 93 -5.87 4.62 8.77
CA TYR A 93 -4.74 4.19 9.57
C TYR A 93 -4.82 2.70 9.90
N THR A 94 -3.73 2.16 10.45
CA THR A 94 -3.69 0.84 11.08
C THR A 94 -2.85 0.88 12.35
N ILE A 95 -3.02 -0.11 13.22
CA ILE A 95 -2.25 -0.23 14.46
C ILE A 95 -1.59 -1.61 14.47
N PHE A 96 -0.27 -1.62 14.62
CA PHE A 96 0.53 -2.83 14.85
C PHE A 96 0.88 -2.93 16.32
N THR A 97 0.85 -4.14 16.88
CA THR A 97 1.25 -4.39 18.27
C THR A 97 2.54 -5.21 18.29
N PHE A 98 3.57 -4.68 18.92
CA PHE A 98 4.84 -5.36 19.18
C PHE A 98 5.02 -5.54 20.68
N ASP A 99 4.88 -6.77 21.16
CA ASP A 99 4.81 -7.06 22.58
C ASP A 99 3.73 -6.17 23.24
N ASP A 100 4.08 -5.25 24.15
CA ASP A 100 3.13 -4.34 24.80
C ASP A 100 3.06 -2.93 24.15
N VAL A 101 3.76 -2.72 23.03
CA VAL A 101 3.84 -1.42 22.35
C VAL A 101 2.91 -1.41 21.13
N LYS A 102 2.03 -0.40 21.07
CA LYS A 102 1.17 -0.14 19.89
C LYS A 102 1.81 0.93 19.02
N VAL A 103 1.95 0.64 17.72
CA VAL A 103 2.46 1.53 16.69
C VAL A 103 1.32 1.86 15.73
N GLY A 104 0.84 3.11 15.78
CA GLY A 104 -0.11 3.63 14.82
C GLY A 104 0.59 4.10 13.55
N VAL A 105 0.08 3.70 12.39
CA VAL A 105 0.56 4.16 11.08
C VAL A 105 -0.62 4.82 10.36
N ILE A 106 -0.46 6.08 9.97
CA ILE A 106 -1.50 6.89 9.30
C ILE A 106 -1.01 7.19 7.89
N GLY A 107 -1.83 6.91 6.89
CA GLY A 107 -1.51 7.20 5.49
C GLY A 107 -1.97 8.59 5.08
N TYR A 108 -1.21 9.27 4.22
CA TYR A 108 -1.63 10.52 3.57
C TYR A 108 -1.15 10.53 2.13
N VAL A 109 -1.96 11.10 1.24
CA VAL A 109 -1.61 11.34 -0.16
C VAL A 109 -1.53 12.84 -0.43
N THR A 110 -0.72 13.24 -1.41
CA THR A 110 -0.61 14.67 -1.76
C THR A 110 -1.97 15.23 -2.22
N PRO A 111 -2.38 16.44 -1.76
CA PRO A 111 -3.61 17.10 -2.23
C PRO A 111 -3.59 17.48 -3.72
N LEU A 112 -2.42 17.39 -4.37
CA LEU A 112 -2.25 17.67 -5.79
C LEU A 112 -2.61 16.47 -6.69
N THR A 113 -3.06 15.36 -6.10
CA THR A 113 -3.55 14.20 -6.82
C THR A 113 -4.79 14.58 -7.62
N LYS A 114 -4.80 14.20 -8.90
CA LYS A 114 -5.84 14.57 -9.86
C LYS A 114 -6.97 13.54 -9.90
#